data_AF-A0A9E3B599-F1
#
_entry.id   AF-A0A9E3B599-F1
#
_cell.length_a   1.000
_cell.length_b   1.000
_cell.length_c   1.000
_cell.angle_alpha   90.00
_cell.angle_beta   90.00
_cell.angle_gamma   90.00
#
_symmetry.space_group_name_H-M   'P 1'
#
loop_
_entity.id
_entity.type
_entity.pdbx_description
1 polymer ?
#
loop_
_entity_poly.entity_id
_entity_poly.type
_entity_poly.pdbx_seq_one_letter_code
_entity_poly.pdbx_strand_id
1 'polypeptide(L)'
;MRAFGYGDPAGGRDAVVSRLGSGNFSGSMRSAADVSWPAQAVYGRRDQTGSRIGQAFRAVARLILPVATLLLAFAGVYLYLDTAADFVGGQSSWLTVGHLLLPLCFLSVHLTNRRYGPSMAFAQVVVALALAAAFVTFAVPQLGALIPFKVVPQMRQAYAFAGAFLGASFISIVVFDGARGPRWWIAPLLGMISAVVLFSLIFYPTAYAGETDWSQRMMLHMELLAGLAILSLIPYWSLRGIIRPLPGFGGY
;
A
#
# COMPACT_ATOMS: atom_id res chain seq x y z
N MET A 1 -8.63 9.85 -47.83
CA MET A 1 -7.82 9.85 -46.60
C MET A 1 -8.67 9.29 -45.47
N ARG A 2 -8.11 8.41 -44.63
CA ARG A 2 -8.77 7.70 -43.52
C ARG A 2 -9.23 8.66 -42.40
N ALA A 3 -10.27 8.28 -41.67
CA ALA A 3 -10.23 8.30 -40.21
C ALA A 3 -11.12 7.19 -39.63
N PHE A 4 -10.50 6.30 -38.87
CA PHE A 4 -11.14 5.26 -38.06
C PHE A 4 -11.76 5.91 -36.82
N GLY A 5 -13.04 5.62 -36.55
CA GLY A 5 -13.64 5.85 -35.23
C GLY A 5 -13.40 4.64 -34.35
N TYR A 6 -12.51 4.79 -33.37
CA TYR A 6 -12.22 3.81 -32.32
C TYR A 6 -13.26 3.99 -31.21
N GLY A 7 -14.20 3.06 -31.07
CA GLY A 7 -15.05 2.92 -29.89
C GLY A 7 -14.43 1.89 -28.95
N ASP A 8 -14.00 2.34 -27.77
CA ASP A 8 -13.55 1.50 -26.65
C ASP A 8 -14.59 1.62 -25.51
N PRO A 9 -14.53 0.85 -24.40
CA PRO A 9 -15.04 -0.50 -24.28
C PRO A 9 -15.92 -0.62 -23.01
N ALA A 10 -17.09 0.01 -22.96
CA ALA A 10 -17.96 -0.16 -21.79
C ALA A 10 -19.40 0.17 -22.12
N GLY A 11 -20.17 -0.83 -22.55
CA GLY A 11 -21.61 -0.71 -22.61
C GLY A 11 -22.23 -1.56 -23.70
N GLY A 12 -22.83 -2.68 -23.29
CA GLY A 12 -23.78 -3.40 -24.13
C GLY A 12 -23.29 -4.75 -24.63
N ARG A 13 -23.03 -5.69 -23.70
CA ARG A 13 -23.08 -7.12 -24.03
C ARG A 13 -24.48 -7.56 -24.53
N ASP A 14 -25.49 -6.70 -24.41
CA ASP A 14 -26.89 -7.03 -24.74
C ASP A 14 -27.53 -6.08 -25.79
N ALA A 15 -26.83 -5.06 -26.29
CA ALA A 15 -27.46 -4.02 -27.13
C ALA A 15 -27.35 -4.26 -28.65
N VAL A 16 -26.51 -5.20 -29.10
CA VAL A 16 -26.33 -5.47 -30.55
C VAL A 16 -27.26 -6.57 -31.06
N VAL A 17 -27.84 -7.39 -30.17
CA VAL A 17 -28.65 -8.55 -30.61
C VAL A 17 -30.13 -8.19 -30.84
N SER A 18 -30.61 -7.00 -30.42
CA SER A 18 -32.03 -6.65 -30.47
C SER A 18 -32.46 -5.67 -31.58
N ARG A 19 -31.57 -5.30 -32.53
CA ARG A 19 -31.95 -4.54 -33.74
C ARG A 19 -31.54 -5.21 -35.05
N LEU A 20 -31.83 -6.50 -35.18
CA LEU A 20 -31.75 -7.23 -36.45
C LEU A 20 -33.13 -7.75 -36.87
N GLY A 21 -34.16 -6.94 -36.69
CA GLY A 21 -35.49 -7.15 -37.28
C GLY A 21 -35.74 -6.13 -38.37
N SER A 22 -36.02 -6.61 -39.59
CA SER A 22 -36.62 -5.89 -40.74
C SER A 22 -35.72 -5.07 -41.68
N GLY A 23 -34.51 -5.53 -41.99
CA GLY A 23 -33.76 -5.03 -43.15
C GLY A 23 -33.30 -6.17 -44.06
N ASN A 24 -33.81 -6.24 -45.29
CA ASN A 24 -33.30 -7.15 -46.34
C ASN A 24 -31.87 -6.73 -46.71
N PHE A 25 -30.87 -7.23 -45.98
CA PHE A 25 -29.47 -7.14 -46.39
C PHE A 25 -29.16 -8.29 -47.35
N SER A 26 -29.14 -8.01 -48.66
CA SER A 26 -28.66 -8.95 -49.70
C SER A 26 -27.13 -8.94 -49.85
N GLY A 27 -26.40 -8.73 -48.76
CA GLY A 27 -24.94 -8.74 -48.74
C GLY A 27 -24.43 -10.01 -48.11
N SER A 28 -23.64 -10.80 -48.84
CA SER A 28 -22.87 -11.92 -48.27
C SER A 28 -22.09 -11.42 -47.05
N MET A 29 -22.39 -11.94 -45.86
CA MET A 29 -21.57 -11.66 -44.68
C MET A 29 -20.18 -12.21 -44.96
N ARG A 30 -19.17 -11.33 -45.01
CA ARG A 30 -17.79 -11.76 -45.20
C ARG A 30 -17.40 -12.70 -44.08
N SER A 31 -17.16 -13.96 -44.39
CA SER A 31 -16.79 -14.95 -43.39
C SER A 31 -15.35 -14.72 -42.96
N ALA A 32 -14.94 -15.28 -41.82
CA ALA A 32 -13.55 -15.24 -41.37
C ALA A 32 -12.56 -15.86 -42.39
N ALA A 33 -13.05 -16.61 -43.39
CA ALA A 33 -12.27 -17.14 -44.50
C ALA A 33 -12.00 -16.10 -45.61
N ASP A 34 -12.71 -14.97 -45.63
CA ASP A 34 -12.57 -13.92 -46.66
C ASP A 34 -11.44 -12.93 -46.33
N VAL A 35 -10.73 -13.15 -45.22
CA VAL A 35 -9.58 -12.36 -44.81
C VAL A 35 -8.33 -12.97 -45.43
N SER A 36 -7.61 -12.21 -46.25
CA SER A 36 -6.40 -12.66 -46.96
C SER A 36 -5.20 -12.95 -46.05
N TRP A 37 -5.37 -12.79 -44.74
CA TRP A 37 -4.36 -13.03 -43.73
C TRP A 37 -4.98 -13.92 -42.64
N PRO A 38 -4.24 -14.93 -42.15
CA PRO A 38 -4.78 -15.85 -41.14
C PRO A 38 -5.18 -15.06 -39.90
N ALA A 39 -6.46 -15.09 -39.52
CA ALA A 39 -6.99 -14.42 -38.33
C ALA A 39 -6.24 -14.82 -37.04
N GLN A 40 -5.63 -16.01 -37.05
CA GLN A 40 -4.75 -16.53 -36.00
C GLN A 40 -3.42 -15.75 -35.86
N ALA A 41 -2.97 -15.02 -36.88
CA ALA A 41 -1.78 -14.17 -36.78
C ALA A 41 -2.08 -12.83 -36.08
N VAL A 42 -3.32 -12.35 -36.17
CA VAL A 42 -3.76 -11.10 -35.51
C VAL A 42 -4.20 -11.36 -34.06
N TYR A 43 -4.86 -12.48 -33.80
CA TYR A 43 -5.21 -12.97 -32.45
C TYR A 43 -4.30 -14.11 -32.00
N GLY A 44 -3.05 -14.10 -32.47
CA GLY A 44 -2.05 -15.07 -32.07
C GLY A 44 -1.98 -15.11 -30.56
N ARG A 45 -2.32 -16.27 -29.99
CA ARG A 45 -2.03 -16.65 -28.60
C ARG A 45 -0.51 -16.65 -28.47
N ARG A 46 0.10 -15.46 -28.42
CA ARG A 46 1.51 -15.26 -28.07
C ARG A 46 1.71 -15.98 -26.75
N ASP A 47 2.70 -16.87 -26.73
CA ASP A 47 3.14 -17.70 -25.62
C ASP A 47 2.98 -16.99 -24.26
N GLN A 48 1.80 -17.11 -23.66
CA GLN A 48 1.41 -16.27 -22.54
C GLN A 48 2.26 -16.59 -21.30
N THR A 49 2.74 -17.83 -21.19
CA THR A 49 3.50 -18.34 -20.04
C THR A 49 4.86 -17.65 -19.90
N GLY A 50 5.63 -17.49 -20.99
CA GLY A 50 6.92 -16.79 -20.95
C GLY A 50 6.78 -15.31 -20.59
N SER A 51 5.70 -14.68 -21.08
CA SER A 51 5.39 -13.28 -20.75
C SER A 51 4.95 -13.09 -19.28
N ARG A 52 4.28 -14.08 -18.67
CA ARG A 52 3.81 -14.03 -17.27
C ARG A 52 4.96 -14.15 -16.28
N ILE A 53 5.92 -15.04 -16.51
CA ILE A 53 7.10 -15.18 -15.64
C ILE A 53 7.93 -13.90 -15.66
N GLY A 54 8.17 -13.33 -16.85
CA GLY A 54 8.88 -12.05 -16.99
C GLY A 54 8.12 -10.86 -16.39
N GLN A 55 6.79 -10.89 -16.34
CA GLN A 55 5.99 -9.88 -15.63
C GLN A 55 6.07 -10.06 -14.11
N ALA A 56 5.99 -11.30 -13.62
CA ALA A 56 6.12 -11.61 -12.20
C ALA A 56 7.50 -11.20 -11.66
N PHE A 57 8.59 -11.52 -12.38
CA PHE A 57 9.94 -11.11 -11.99
C PHE A 57 10.07 -9.58 -11.90
N ARG A 58 9.53 -8.84 -12.87
CA ARG A 58 9.52 -7.38 -12.84
C ARG A 58 8.68 -6.82 -11.69
N ALA A 59 7.56 -7.45 -11.34
CA ALA A 59 6.76 -7.06 -10.19
C ALA A 59 7.54 -7.28 -8.88
N VAL A 60 8.19 -8.43 -8.71
CA VAL A 60 9.05 -8.71 -7.54
C VAL A 60 10.20 -7.72 -7.46
N ALA A 61 10.90 -7.47 -8.57
CA ALA A 61 11.99 -6.50 -8.61
C ALA A 61 11.54 -5.09 -8.19
N ARG A 62 10.32 -4.69 -8.57
CA ARG A 62 9.72 -3.40 -8.16
C ARG A 62 9.36 -3.33 -6.67
N LEU A 63 9.16 -4.46 -6.01
CA LEU A 63 8.87 -4.52 -4.57
C LEU A 63 10.13 -4.45 -3.70
N ILE A 64 11.32 -4.77 -4.22
CA ILE A 64 12.55 -4.81 -3.43
C ILE A 64 12.78 -3.49 -2.67
N LEU A 65 12.81 -2.36 -3.38
CA LEU A 65 13.06 -1.05 -2.78
C LEU A 65 11.94 -0.61 -1.81
N PRO A 66 10.64 -0.68 -2.18
CA PRO A 66 9.55 -0.44 -1.25
C PRO A 66 9.63 -1.27 0.04
N VAL A 67 9.82 -2.59 -0.10
CA VAL A 67 9.86 -3.51 1.05
C VAL A 67 11.07 -3.19 1.92
N ALA A 68 12.24 -2.99 1.34
CA ALA A 68 13.45 -2.61 2.07
C ALA A 68 13.26 -1.28 2.84
N THR A 69 12.61 -0.29 2.21
CA THR A 69 12.33 1.01 2.85
C THR A 69 11.40 0.86 4.06
N LEU A 70 10.34 0.04 3.93
CA LEU A 70 9.41 -0.20 5.04
C LEU A 70 10.04 -1.03 6.14
N LEU A 71 10.86 -2.03 5.80
CA LEU A 71 11.63 -2.81 6.77
C LEU A 71 12.63 -1.94 7.53
N LEU A 72 13.27 -0.97 6.88
CA LEU A 72 14.14 -0.01 7.56
C LEU A 72 13.36 0.85 8.55
N ALA A 73 12.16 1.30 8.19
CA ALA A 73 11.29 2.03 9.11
C ALA A 73 10.86 1.14 10.30
N PHE A 74 10.47 -0.11 10.06
CA PHE A 74 10.18 -1.08 11.13
C PHE A 74 11.38 -1.35 12.01
N ALA A 75 12.58 -1.47 11.46
CA ALA A 75 13.80 -1.62 12.23
C ALA A 75 14.03 -0.42 13.15
N GLY A 76 13.82 0.81 12.66
CA GLY A 76 13.86 2.01 13.48
C GLY A 76 12.84 1.97 14.63
N VAL A 77 11.57 1.65 14.33
CA VAL A 77 10.52 1.51 15.34
C VAL A 77 10.90 0.47 16.41
N TYR A 78 11.43 -0.68 15.99
CA TYR A 78 11.83 -1.77 16.88
C TYR A 78 13.04 -1.41 17.75
N LEU A 79 14.06 -0.76 17.18
CA LEU A 79 15.27 -0.37 17.90
C LEU A 79 15.03 0.68 18.98
N TYR A 80 14.02 1.54 18.79
CA TYR A 80 13.68 2.62 19.71
C TYR A 80 12.38 2.36 20.48
N LEU A 81 11.97 1.09 20.57
CA LEU A 81 10.70 0.69 21.20
C LEU A 81 10.69 0.93 22.72
N ASP A 82 11.85 1.03 23.35
CA ASP A 82 12.08 1.24 24.79
C ASP A 82 12.58 2.65 25.15
N THR A 83 12.89 3.46 24.15
CA THR A 83 13.47 4.79 24.36
C THR A 83 12.35 5.77 24.62
N ALA A 84 12.23 6.28 25.85
CA ALA A 84 11.22 7.26 26.22
C ALA A 84 11.31 8.53 25.35
N ALA A 85 10.15 9.03 24.96
CA ALA A 85 10.02 10.21 24.14
C ALA A 85 9.81 11.44 25.03
N ASP A 86 10.92 11.98 25.54
CA ASP A 86 10.90 13.12 26.46
C ASP A 86 10.75 14.44 25.69
N PHE A 87 9.52 14.93 25.56
CA PHE A 87 9.24 16.26 24.99
C PHE A 87 8.35 17.09 25.92
N VAL A 88 8.66 18.38 26.01
CA VAL A 88 7.88 19.49 26.61
C VAL A 88 6.94 19.06 27.76
N GLY A 89 7.50 18.90 28.96
CA GLY A 89 6.77 19.10 30.22
C GLY A 89 6.12 17.90 30.90
N GLY A 90 6.18 16.69 30.34
CA GLY A 90 5.67 15.49 31.02
C GLY A 90 6.42 14.22 30.63
N GLN A 91 6.93 13.48 31.62
CA GLN A 91 7.44 12.13 31.39
C GLN A 91 6.26 11.20 31.11
N SER A 92 6.08 10.85 29.84
CA SER A 92 5.14 9.81 29.47
C SER A 92 5.90 8.49 29.38
N SER A 93 5.85 7.67 30.43
CA SER A 93 6.52 6.37 30.48
C SER A 93 6.05 5.39 29.40
N TRP A 94 4.91 5.65 28.76
CA TRP A 94 4.35 4.83 27.71
C TRP A 94 4.68 5.33 26.29
N LEU A 95 5.04 6.61 26.13
CA LEU A 95 5.36 7.18 24.82
C LEU A 95 6.85 6.98 24.53
N THR A 96 7.14 6.32 23.42
CA THR A 96 8.52 6.01 23.02
C THR A 96 8.87 6.62 21.68
N VAL A 97 10.16 6.81 21.42
CA VAL A 97 10.68 7.27 20.13
C VAL A 97 10.20 6.35 19.00
N GLY A 98 10.04 5.05 19.25
CA GLY A 98 9.43 4.11 18.31
C GLY A 98 8.02 4.51 17.85
N HIS A 99 7.17 5.04 18.74
CA HIS A 99 5.84 5.54 18.37
C HIS A 99 5.93 6.72 17.40
N LEU A 100 6.90 7.62 17.59
CA LEU A 100 7.12 8.77 16.71
C LEU A 100 7.66 8.42 15.33
N LEU A 101 8.24 7.22 15.18
CA LEU A 101 8.76 6.73 13.91
C LEU A 101 7.67 6.05 13.07
N LEU A 102 6.49 5.74 13.62
CA LEU A 102 5.37 5.12 12.88
C LEU A 102 4.92 5.91 11.63
N PRO A 103 4.86 7.26 11.64
CA PRO A 103 4.62 8.03 10.43
C PRO A 103 5.60 7.73 9.29
N LEU A 104 6.85 7.33 9.58
CA LEU A 104 7.79 6.94 8.51
C LEU A 104 7.38 5.63 7.82
N CYS A 105 6.79 4.69 8.55
CA CYS A 105 6.24 3.46 7.97
C CYS A 105 5.11 3.78 6.98
N PHE A 106 4.15 4.61 7.39
CA PHE A 106 3.05 5.02 6.51
C PHE A 106 3.51 5.91 5.36
N LEU A 107 4.54 6.74 5.56
CA LEU A 107 5.14 7.55 4.51
C LEU A 107 5.73 6.64 3.43
N SER A 108 6.43 5.56 3.81
CA SER A 108 6.92 4.56 2.87
C SER A 108 5.79 3.95 2.05
N VAL A 109 4.68 3.57 2.68
CA VAL A 109 3.49 3.03 1.99
C VAL A 109 2.89 4.05 1.02
N HIS A 110 2.80 5.33 1.40
CA HIS A 110 2.28 6.40 0.52
C HIS A 110 3.16 6.65 -0.69
N LEU A 111 4.48 6.64 -0.51
CA LEU A 111 5.43 6.79 -1.62
C LEU A 111 5.32 5.63 -2.60
N THR A 112 5.15 4.41 -2.11
CA THR A 112 4.91 3.24 -2.96
C THR A 112 3.55 3.32 -3.65
N ASN A 113 2.49 3.73 -2.94
CA ASN A 113 1.17 3.90 -3.53
C ASN A 113 1.19 4.94 -4.66
N ARG A 114 1.88 6.06 -4.44
CA ARG A 114 2.12 7.09 -5.46
C ARG A 114 2.85 6.53 -6.68
N ARG A 115 3.91 5.74 -6.48
CA ARG A 115 4.78 5.23 -7.55
C ARG A 115 4.15 4.09 -8.35
N TYR A 116 3.57 3.12 -7.65
CA TYR A 116 3.18 1.81 -8.18
C TYR A 116 1.69 1.46 -7.98
N GLY A 117 0.90 2.37 -7.43
CA GLY A 117 -0.54 2.17 -7.21
C GLY A 117 -0.89 1.32 -5.98
N PRO A 118 -2.19 1.16 -5.71
CA PRO A 118 -2.68 0.59 -4.46
C PRO A 118 -2.35 -0.90 -4.31
N SER A 119 -2.37 -1.67 -5.40
CA SER A 119 -2.08 -3.11 -5.38
C SER A 119 -0.65 -3.41 -4.94
N MET A 120 0.34 -2.70 -5.49
CA MET A 120 1.75 -2.87 -5.16
C MET A 120 2.07 -2.32 -3.76
N ALA A 121 1.43 -1.22 -3.35
CA ALA A 121 1.56 -0.70 -1.98
C ALA A 121 1.05 -1.70 -0.94
N PHE A 122 -0.07 -2.38 -1.22
CA PHE A 122 -0.59 -3.40 -0.31
C PHE A 122 0.32 -4.64 -0.30
N ALA A 123 0.83 -5.06 -1.46
CA ALA A 123 1.80 -6.15 -1.54
C ALA A 123 3.08 -5.86 -0.74
N GLN A 124 3.59 -4.62 -0.79
CA GLN A 124 4.72 -4.18 0.04
C GLN A 124 4.45 -4.40 1.53
N VAL A 125 3.27 -4.00 2.02
CA VAL A 125 2.89 -4.13 3.43
C VAL A 125 2.87 -5.59 3.86
N VAL A 126 2.21 -6.45 3.08
CA VAL A 126 2.10 -7.90 3.37
C VAL A 126 3.48 -8.55 3.41
N VAL A 127 4.32 -8.28 2.41
CA VAL A 127 5.67 -8.86 2.34
C VAL A 127 6.55 -8.34 3.47
N ALA A 128 6.52 -7.04 3.76
CA ALA A 128 7.30 -6.47 4.85
C ALA A 128 6.89 -7.01 6.22
N LEU A 129 5.58 -7.16 6.48
CA LEU A 129 5.08 -7.77 7.72
C LEU A 129 5.51 -9.24 7.84
N ALA A 130 5.41 -10.02 6.75
CA ALA A 130 5.85 -11.41 6.75
C ALA A 130 7.35 -11.55 7.04
N LEU A 131 8.17 -10.70 6.41
CA LEU A 131 9.63 -10.68 6.64
C LEU A 131 9.99 -10.18 8.04
N ALA A 132 9.31 -9.15 8.55
CA ALA A 132 9.51 -8.67 9.91
C ALA A 132 9.14 -9.74 10.95
N ALA A 133 8.00 -10.44 10.76
CA ALA A 133 7.59 -11.54 11.62
C ALA A 133 8.59 -12.70 11.59
N ALA A 134 9.09 -13.08 10.41
CA ALA A 134 10.12 -14.09 10.26
C ALA A 134 11.43 -13.67 10.96
N PHE A 135 11.84 -12.40 10.82
CA PHE A 135 13.03 -11.87 11.49
C PHE A 135 12.90 -11.92 13.02
N VAL A 136 11.78 -11.46 13.58
CA VAL A 136 11.54 -11.50 15.03
C VAL A 136 11.50 -12.94 15.55
N THR A 137 10.92 -13.87 14.78
CA THR A 137 10.77 -15.27 15.21
C THR A 137 12.08 -16.06 15.14
N PHE A 138 12.82 -15.94 14.04
CA PHE A 138 13.97 -16.81 13.77
C PHE A 138 15.32 -16.14 14.04
N ALA A 139 15.44 -14.83 13.78
CA ALA A 139 16.71 -14.13 13.83
C ALA A 139 17.00 -13.54 15.22
N VAL A 140 16.01 -12.88 15.85
CA VAL A 140 16.19 -12.23 17.16
C VAL A 140 16.70 -13.19 18.26
N PRO A 141 16.20 -14.44 18.40
CA PRO A 141 16.73 -15.36 19.39
C PRO A 141 18.21 -15.73 19.18
N GLN A 142 18.65 -15.79 17.92
CA GLN A 142 20.03 -16.14 17.56
C GLN A 142 20.97 -14.94 17.68
N LEU A 143 20.51 -13.77 17.24
CA LEU A 143 21.26 -12.52 17.27
C LEU A 143 21.28 -11.87 18.65
N GLY A 144 20.34 -12.20 19.54
CA GLY A 144 20.28 -11.67 20.92
C GLY A 144 21.53 -11.94 21.75
N ALA A 145 22.33 -12.95 21.37
CA ALA A 145 23.63 -13.23 21.97
C ALA A 145 24.75 -12.28 21.49
N LEU A 146 24.59 -11.64 20.32
CA LEU A 146 25.59 -10.78 19.68
C LEU A 146 25.22 -9.30 19.75
N ILE A 147 23.92 -8.99 19.68
CA ILE A 147 23.36 -7.66 19.76
C ILE A 147 22.34 -7.68 20.91
N PRO A 148 22.53 -6.91 21.98
CA PRO A 148 21.57 -6.86 23.07
C PRO A 148 20.30 -6.15 22.59
N PHE A 149 19.36 -6.92 22.02
CA PHE A 149 18.00 -6.44 21.81
C PHE A 149 17.39 -6.18 23.18
N LYS A 150 17.23 -4.91 23.53
CA LYS A 150 16.80 -4.49 24.87
C LYS A 150 15.37 -4.92 25.19
N VAL A 151 14.51 -5.02 24.17
CA VAL A 151 13.10 -5.37 24.33
C VAL A 151 12.66 -6.32 23.24
N VAL A 152 12.09 -7.45 23.66
CA VAL A 152 11.28 -8.32 22.79
C VAL A 152 9.81 -8.05 23.13
N PRO A 153 9.00 -7.56 22.18
CA PRO A 153 7.60 -7.29 22.45
C PRO A 153 6.87 -8.58 22.85
N GLN A 154 5.93 -8.46 23.77
CA GLN A 154 5.05 -9.57 24.12
C GLN A 154 4.31 -10.06 22.87
N MET A 155 4.10 -11.38 22.75
CA MET A 155 3.47 -11.96 21.56
C MET A 155 2.11 -11.31 21.23
N ARG A 156 1.33 -10.98 22.26
CA ARG A 156 0.07 -10.25 22.12
C ARG A 156 0.26 -8.90 21.42
N GLN A 157 1.25 -8.10 21.84
CA GLN A 157 1.53 -6.79 21.26
C GLN A 157 2.04 -6.92 19.81
N ALA A 158 2.83 -7.95 19.52
CA ALA A 158 3.31 -8.22 18.17
C ALA A 158 2.16 -8.56 17.19
N TYR A 159 1.24 -9.46 17.58
CA TYR A 159 0.07 -9.78 16.76
C TYR A 159 -0.90 -8.61 16.63
N ALA A 160 -1.13 -7.86 17.74
CA ALA A 160 -1.92 -6.64 17.73
C ALA A 160 -1.35 -5.61 16.76
N PHE A 161 -0.03 -5.39 16.79
CA PHE A 161 0.66 -4.48 15.88
C PHE A 161 0.51 -4.93 14.43
N ALA A 162 0.78 -6.20 14.12
CA ALA A 162 0.69 -6.72 12.76
C ALA A 162 -0.74 -6.57 12.19
N GLY A 163 -1.76 -6.90 12.98
CA GLY A 163 -3.17 -6.76 12.58
C GLY A 163 -3.57 -5.29 12.40
N ALA A 164 -3.21 -4.43 13.36
CA ALA A 164 -3.49 -3.01 13.29
C ALA A 164 -2.79 -2.33 12.11
N PHE A 165 -1.51 -2.64 11.88
CA PHE A 165 -0.72 -2.07 10.79
C PHE A 165 -1.24 -2.51 9.42
N LEU A 166 -1.65 -3.78 9.27
CA LEU A 166 -2.24 -4.28 8.03
C LEU A 166 -3.56 -3.56 7.71
N GLY A 167 -4.47 -3.47 8.69
CA GLY A 167 -5.75 -2.76 8.54
C GLY A 167 -5.57 -1.27 8.25
N ALA A 168 -4.72 -0.60 9.05
CA ALA A 168 -4.38 0.80 8.87
C ALA A 168 -3.75 1.09 7.51
N SER A 169 -2.84 0.24 7.05
CA SER A 169 -2.23 0.39 5.73
C SER A 169 -3.25 0.21 4.62
N PHE A 170 -4.17 -0.75 4.74
CA PHE A 170 -5.24 -0.96 3.77
C PHE A 170 -6.12 0.29 3.62
N ILE A 171 -6.68 0.80 4.73
CA ILE A 171 -7.53 2.00 4.67
C ILE A 171 -6.75 3.20 4.15
N SER A 172 -5.50 3.35 4.58
CA SER A 172 -4.62 4.44 4.17
C SER A 172 -4.38 4.42 2.67
N ILE A 173 -4.11 3.25 2.10
CA ILE A 173 -3.90 3.07 0.65
C ILE A 173 -5.16 3.45 -0.12
N VAL A 174 -6.33 2.97 0.31
CA VAL A 174 -7.62 3.25 -0.35
C VAL A 174 -7.97 4.73 -0.27
N VAL A 175 -7.87 5.34 0.91
CA VAL A 175 -8.15 6.76 1.13
C VAL A 175 -7.17 7.63 0.34
N PHE A 176 -5.88 7.32 0.38
CA PHE A 176 -4.86 8.03 -0.38
C PHE A 176 -5.14 7.99 -1.88
N ASP A 177 -5.50 6.81 -2.41
CA ASP A 177 -5.78 6.63 -3.82
C ASP A 177 -7.03 7.39 -4.27
N GLY A 178 -8.11 7.32 -3.48
CA GLY A 178 -9.35 8.06 -3.74
C GLY A 178 -9.22 9.57 -3.57
N ALA A 179 -8.31 10.03 -2.71
CA ALA A 179 -8.06 11.46 -2.47
C ALA A 179 -7.02 12.09 -3.41
N ARG A 180 -6.57 11.35 -4.44
CA ARG A 180 -5.69 11.90 -5.48
C ARG A 180 -6.38 13.04 -6.21
N GLY A 181 -5.64 14.12 -6.43
CA GLY A 181 -6.18 15.30 -7.08
C GLY A 181 -5.17 16.44 -7.22
N PRO A 182 -5.63 17.64 -7.62
CA PRO A 182 -4.77 18.78 -7.90
C PRO A 182 -4.02 19.28 -6.66
N ARG A 183 -4.63 19.15 -5.47
CA ARG A 183 -4.00 19.53 -4.20
C ARG A 183 -3.17 18.36 -3.67
N TRP A 184 -1.87 18.45 -3.88
CA TRP A 184 -0.89 17.40 -3.57
C TRP A 184 -0.87 16.92 -2.11
N TRP A 185 -1.31 17.75 -1.16
CA TRP A 185 -1.26 17.47 0.28
C TRP A 185 -2.49 16.72 0.80
N ILE A 186 -3.62 16.70 0.07
CA ILE A 186 -4.86 16.06 0.54
C ILE A 186 -4.67 14.55 0.67
N ALA A 187 -4.18 13.89 -0.39
CA ALA A 187 -3.97 12.46 -0.41
C ALA A 187 -3.08 11.94 0.74
N PRO A 188 -1.84 12.45 0.93
CA PRO A 188 -0.99 12.01 2.04
C PRO A 188 -1.59 12.33 3.42
N LEU A 189 -2.24 13.50 3.59
CA LEU A 189 -2.80 13.88 4.88
C LEU A 189 -3.99 12.99 5.29
N LEU A 190 -4.98 12.82 4.40
CA LEU A 190 -6.14 11.97 4.67
C LEU A 190 -5.75 10.49 4.80
N GLY A 191 -4.81 10.03 3.96
CA GLY A 191 -4.22 8.71 4.07
C GLY A 191 -3.57 8.47 5.44
N MET A 192 -2.80 9.44 5.96
CA MET A 192 -2.15 9.32 7.27
C MET A 192 -3.16 9.33 8.41
N ILE A 193 -4.07 10.30 8.43
CA ILE A 193 -5.06 10.45 9.50
C ILE A 193 -5.92 9.18 9.60
N SER A 194 -6.42 8.67 8.47
CA SER A 194 -7.20 7.43 8.43
C SER A 194 -6.42 6.22 8.94
N ALA A 195 -5.11 6.15 8.62
CA ALA A 195 -4.23 5.09 9.10
C ALA A 195 -4.05 5.15 10.62
N VAL A 196 -3.73 6.32 11.16
CA VAL A 196 -3.51 6.55 12.59
C VAL A 196 -4.74 6.22 13.41
N VAL A 197 -5.91 6.68 12.96
CA VAL A 197 -7.19 6.41 13.64
C VAL A 197 -7.45 4.91 13.66
N LEU A 198 -7.41 4.24 12.51
CA LEU A 198 -7.70 2.80 12.45
C LEU A 198 -6.64 1.97 13.19
N PHE A 199 -5.37 2.32 13.08
CA PHE A 199 -4.28 1.67 13.81
C PHE A 199 -4.54 1.73 15.31
N SER A 200 -4.83 2.91 15.85
CA SER A 200 -5.02 3.10 17.28
C SER A 200 -6.25 2.37 17.81
N LEU A 201 -7.36 2.39 17.05
CA LEU A 201 -8.60 1.68 17.39
C LEU A 201 -8.42 0.16 17.44
N ILE A 202 -7.50 -0.41 16.66
CA ILE A 202 -7.22 -1.84 16.67
C ILE A 202 -6.13 -2.18 17.68
N PHE A 203 -5.02 -1.44 17.68
CA PHE A 203 -3.82 -1.75 18.45
C PHE A 203 -4.06 -1.66 19.95
N TYR A 204 -4.55 -0.53 20.45
CA TYR A 204 -4.62 -0.29 21.90
C TYR A 204 -5.56 -1.25 22.64
N PRO A 205 -6.81 -1.49 22.17
CA PRO A 205 -7.66 -2.50 22.79
C PRO A 205 -7.05 -3.90 22.69
N THR A 206 -6.49 -4.27 21.53
CA THR A 206 -5.96 -5.62 21.34
C THR A 206 -4.70 -5.87 22.16
N ALA A 207 -3.80 -4.89 22.26
CA ALA A 207 -2.52 -5.01 22.96
C ALA A 207 -2.63 -4.81 24.48
N TYR A 208 -3.49 -3.89 24.93
CA TYR A 208 -3.51 -3.39 26.32
C TYR A 208 -4.88 -3.53 27.02
N ALA A 209 -5.88 -4.21 26.42
CA ALA A 209 -7.10 -4.53 27.18
C ALA A 209 -6.75 -5.25 28.49
N GLY A 210 -7.35 -4.75 29.58
CA GLY A 210 -7.08 -5.14 30.96
C GLY A 210 -6.27 -4.10 31.75
N GLU A 211 -5.59 -3.17 31.09
CA GLU A 211 -4.91 -2.04 31.76
C GLU A 211 -5.89 -0.89 32.05
N THR A 212 -5.60 -0.04 33.04
CA THR A 212 -6.52 1.06 33.42
C THR A 212 -6.50 2.23 32.45
N ASP A 213 -5.37 2.47 31.78
CA ASP A 213 -5.12 3.73 31.06
C ASP A 213 -5.05 3.55 29.54
N TRP A 214 -5.36 2.37 29.00
CA TRP A 214 -5.15 2.07 27.57
C TRP A 214 -5.96 3.01 26.65
N SER A 215 -7.15 3.44 27.08
CA SER A 215 -8.02 4.34 26.31
C SER A 215 -7.44 5.76 26.24
N GLN A 216 -6.91 6.27 27.35
CA GLN A 216 -6.22 7.56 27.37
C GLN A 216 -4.95 7.52 26.53
N ARG A 217 -4.14 6.45 26.62
CA ARG A 217 -2.96 6.27 25.77
C ARG A 217 -3.32 6.24 24.29
N MET A 218 -4.42 5.56 23.93
CA MET A 218 -4.95 5.52 22.56
C MET A 218 -5.31 6.92 22.04
N MET A 219 -6.05 7.71 22.82
CA MET A 219 -6.45 9.06 22.43
C MET A 219 -5.23 9.96 22.22
N LEU A 220 -4.28 9.95 23.18
CA LEU A 220 -3.04 10.72 23.07
C LEU A 220 -2.19 10.28 21.87
N HIS A 221 -2.16 8.98 21.57
CA HIS A 221 -1.47 8.47 20.40
C HIS A 221 -2.10 8.96 19.09
N MET A 222 -3.43 8.98 19.00
CA MET A 222 -4.14 9.53 17.84
C MET A 222 -3.85 11.02 17.65
N GLU A 223 -3.94 11.81 18.72
CA GLU A 223 -3.68 13.26 18.69
C GLU A 223 -2.25 13.57 18.24
N LEU A 224 -1.28 12.90 18.87
CA LEU A 224 0.14 13.08 18.57
C LEU A 224 0.46 12.69 17.13
N LEU A 225 0.00 11.51 16.69
CA LEU A 225 0.29 11.03 15.34
C LEU A 225 -0.50 11.81 14.27
N ALA A 226 -1.67 12.36 14.58
CA ALA A 226 -2.36 13.29 13.69
C ALA A 226 -1.55 14.59 13.51
N GLY A 227 -0.92 15.10 14.56
CA GLY A 227 0.03 16.22 14.46
C GLY A 227 1.26 15.87 13.61
N LEU A 228 1.86 14.70 13.86
CA LEU A 228 2.99 14.20 13.07
C LEU A 228 2.63 13.90 11.62
N ALA A 229 1.37 13.55 11.32
CA ALA A 229 0.90 13.38 9.95
C ALA A 229 1.05 14.68 9.14
N ILE A 230 0.81 15.84 9.75
CA ILE A 230 1.04 17.14 9.12
C ILE A 230 2.55 17.35 8.89
N LEU A 231 3.39 17.06 9.87
CA LEU A 231 4.84 17.16 9.74
C LEU A 231 5.39 16.23 8.64
N SER A 232 4.78 15.05 8.47
CA SER A 232 5.14 14.08 7.43
C SER A 232 4.88 14.58 6.00
N LEU A 233 4.11 15.67 5.83
CA LEU A 233 3.94 16.32 4.54
C LEU A 233 5.25 16.93 4.02
N ILE A 234 6.16 17.33 4.91
CA ILE A 234 7.47 17.90 4.53
C ILE A 234 8.32 16.86 3.79
N PRO A 235 8.63 15.67 4.36
CA PRO A 235 9.39 14.65 3.64
C PRO A 235 8.61 14.07 2.46
N TYR A 236 7.28 13.99 2.53
CA TYR A 236 6.49 13.59 1.37
C TYR A 236 6.68 14.58 0.20
N TRP A 237 6.58 15.88 0.48
CA TRP A 237 6.74 16.93 -0.51
C TRP A 237 8.15 16.97 -1.10
N SER A 238 9.20 16.76 -0.31
CA SER A 238 10.58 16.74 -0.84
C SER A 238 10.82 15.54 -1.77
N LEU A 239 10.24 14.37 -1.44
CA LEU A 239 10.44 13.14 -2.21
C LEU A 239 9.51 13.02 -3.44
N ARG A 240 8.41 13.77 -3.49
CA ARG A 240 7.41 13.65 -4.57
C ARG A 240 7.96 13.92 -5.97
N GLY A 241 8.99 14.76 -6.09
CA GLY A 241 9.58 15.15 -7.38
C GLY A 241 10.46 14.03 -7.97
N ILE A 242 11.10 13.28 -7.07
CA ILE A 242 11.92 12.11 -7.38
C ILE A 242 11.01 10.90 -7.68
N ILE A 243 9.97 10.72 -6.86
CA ILE A 243 9.05 9.59 -6.93
C ILE A 243 7.82 9.96 -7.78
N ARG A 244 8.00 9.90 -9.09
CA ARG A 244 6.92 10.15 -10.08
C ARG A 244 5.98 8.95 -10.20
N PRO A 245 4.70 9.10 -10.53
CA PRO A 245 3.83 7.96 -10.81
C PRO A 245 4.35 7.15 -12.02
N LEU A 246 4.28 5.81 -12.00
CA LEU A 246 4.49 5.01 -13.22
C LEU A 246 3.20 4.96 -14.05
N PRO A 247 3.29 5.14 -15.39
CA PRO A 247 2.18 4.86 -16.29
C PRO A 247 1.69 3.40 -16.13
N GLY A 248 0.38 3.21 -16.18
CA GLY A 248 -0.26 1.89 -16.07
C GLY A 248 -0.57 1.41 -14.64
N PHE A 249 -0.26 2.22 -13.61
CA PHE A 249 -0.55 1.91 -12.21
C PHE A 249 -1.47 2.96 -11.54
N GLY A 250 -2.33 3.62 -12.33
CA GLY A 250 -3.26 4.63 -11.82
C GLY A 250 -2.61 6.00 -11.55
N GLY A 251 -1.48 6.31 -12.19
CA GLY A 251 -0.84 7.62 -12.13
C GLY A 251 -1.32 8.54 -13.24
N TYR A 252 -2.04 9.61 -12.89
CA TYR A 252 -2.04 10.87 -13.63
C TYR A 252 -0.88 11.75 -13.14
#